data_AF-A0A1M5I9E8-F1
#
_entry.id   AF-A0A1M5I9E8-F1
#
_cell.length_a   1.000
_cell.length_b   1.000
_cell.length_c   1.000
_cell.angle_alpha   90.00
_cell.angle_beta   90.00
_cell.angle_gamma   90.00
#
_symmetry.space_group_name_H-M   'P 1'
#
loop_
_entity.id
_entity.type
_entity.pdbx_description
1 polymer ?
#
loop_
_entity_poly.entity_id
_entity_poly.type
_entity_poly.pdbx_seq_one_letter_code
_entity_poly.pdbx_strand_id
1 'polypeptide(L)'
;MQFFAKSFGVLLFIHLGYFLYGYFKFEGIGKINIYTEFYRFKFYDDVSISHFFITGLFLLFFLIFLLKNHSKQNYSLLNLLKIGGVLLLISFFSFTFFVSYSFGLNAKLKSELSEKKLNKDKTLLNILHPFLYGYTSYSSEKLFNPVNILYPKPYPVIEVVDSTLIVDQYYNVESKYYSIDTLKMLTADLNKISTATSDLLGHIGFEKKELLERVIKKNVIKDSTQIIYRGQEVDPGYDEDICIFIENNTLYKPIKGIPKEKQQYDAAVQRYQLIYKYKQDSLVSNFQKLNTLLKKYKIETQIIPKDLAKDVFYYKDHNNELVDGGIRNNFDRNALAEKFTTLERLFYEPNYLHPSISMILLGVVFGAWLVGFLIYVLVNYKRRPKIKE
;
A
#
# COMPACT_ATOMS: atom_id res chain seq x y z
N MET A 1 -0.54 -28.42 -37.64
CA MET A 1 0.10 -27.32 -36.87
C MET A 1 -0.23 -25.94 -37.43
N GLN A 2 -0.09 -25.67 -38.75
CA GLN A 2 -0.39 -24.34 -39.31
C GLN A 2 -1.81 -23.82 -39.01
N PHE A 3 -2.83 -24.69 -38.99
CA PHE A 3 -4.20 -24.30 -38.63
C PHE A 3 -4.28 -23.73 -37.20
N PHE A 4 -3.79 -24.46 -36.20
CA PHE A 4 -3.79 -24.01 -34.81
C PHE A 4 -2.98 -22.71 -34.64
N ALA A 5 -1.83 -22.58 -35.31
CA ALA A 5 -1.03 -21.36 -35.28
C ALA A 5 -1.82 -20.14 -35.82
N LYS A 6 -2.56 -20.31 -36.93
CA LYS A 6 -3.44 -19.26 -37.46
C LYS A 6 -4.57 -18.91 -36.50
N SER A 7 -5.19 -19.89 -35.85
CA SER A 7 -6.24 -19.66 -34.84
C SER A 7 -5.72 -18.85 -33.64
N PHE A 8 -4.52 -19.19 -33.14
CA PHE A 8 -3.87 -18.38 -32.09
C PHE A 8 -3.53 -16.97 -32.57
N GLY A 9 -3.09 -16.81 -33.82
CA GLY A 9 -2.87 -15.49 -34.41
C GLY A 9 -4.13 -14.62 -34.38
N VAL A 10 -5.27 -15.16 -34.82
CA VAL A 10 -6.56 -14.45 -34.78
C VAL A 10 -6.96 -14.09 -33.35
N LEU A 11 -6.84 -15.03 -32.40
CA LEU A 11 -7.11 -14.76 -31.00
C LEU A 11 -6.24 -13.63 -30.46
N LEU A 12 -4.95 -13.62 -30.78
CA LEU A 12 -4.01 -12.61 -30.33
C LEU A 12 -4.38 -11.22 -30.87
N PHE A 13 -4.83 -11.12 -32.11
CA PHE A 13 -5.39 -9.87 -32.67
C PHE A 13 -6.65 -9.41 -31.93
N ILE A 14 -7.55 -10.33 -31.59
CA ILE A 14 -8.75 -10.01 -30.81
C ILE A 14 -8.34 -9.47 -29.43
N HIS A 15 -7.47 -10.18 -28.70
CA HIS A 15 -6.95 -9.75 -27.41
C HIS A 15 -6.27 -8.38 -27.48
N LEU A 16 -5.49 -8.12 -28.55
CA LEU A 16 -4.88 -6.82 -28.79
C LEU A 16 -5.93 -5.73 -29.01
N GLY A 17 -6.98 -6.00 -29.77
CA GLY A 17 -8.09 -5.07 -29.97
C GLY A 17 -8.76 -4.67 -28.66
N TYR A 18 -9.06 -5.64 -27.78
CA TYR A 18 -9.61 -5.37 -26.45
C TYR A 18 -8.64 -4.63 -25.54
N PHE A 19 -7.35 -4.97 -25.61
CA PHE A 19 -6.32 -4.26 -24.88
C PHE A 19 -6.26 -2.79 -25.29
N LEU A 20 -6.21 -2.50 -26.59
CA LEU A 20 -6.19 -1.13 -27.11
C LEU A 20 -7.49 -0.40 -26.75
N TYR A 21 -8.64 -1.04 -26.88
CA TYR A 21 -9.92 -0.47 -26.47
C TYR A 21 -9.90 -0.06 -25.00
N GLY A 22 -9.45 -0.95 -24.10
CA GLY A 22 -9.29 -0.62 -22.68
C GLY A 22 -8.30 0.49 -22.43
N TYR A 23 -7.16 0.49 -23.14
CA TYR A 23 -6.15 1.52 -23.03
C TYR A 23 -6.68 2.91 -23.38
N PHE A 24 -7.48 3.03 -24.44
CA PHE A 24 -8.06 4.32 -24.88
C PHE A 24 -9.35 4.70 -24.12
N LYS A 25 -10.04 3.73 -23.51
CA LYS A 25 -11.27 4.00 -22.74
C LYS A 25 -11.00 4.55 -21.33
N PHE A 26 -9.77 4.43 -20.83
CA PHE A 26 -9.38 5.01 -19.54
C PHE A 26 -9.51 6.54 -19.55
N GLU A 27 -10.39 7.08 -18.71
CA GLU A 27 -10.72 8.52 -18.66
C GLU A 27 -9.77 9.37 -17.81
N GLY A 28 -8.68 8.76 -17.32
CA GLY A 28 -7.65 9.42 -16.53
C GLY A 28 -7.78 9.23 -15.02
N ILE A 29 -6.68 9.49 -14.31
CA ILE A 29 -6.58 9.26 -12.86
C ILE A 29 -7.58 10.05 -12.00
N GLY A 30 -8.01 11.22 -12.47
CA GLY A 30 -8.99 12.05 -11.76
C GLY A 30 -10.39 11.42 -11.71
N LYS A 31 -10.73 10.57 -12.68
CA LYS A 31 -12.04 9.89 -12.78
C LYS A 31 -12.11 8.58 -11.98
N ILE A 32 -10.98 8.12 -11.43
CA ILE A 32 -10.93 6.92 -10.59
C ILE A 32 -11.74 7.16 -9.32
N ASN A 33 -12.59 6.21 -8.93
CA ASN A 33 -13.43 6.24 -7.74
C ASN A 33 -13.65 4.80 -7.24
N ILE A 34 -14.38 4.63 -6.14
CA ILE A 34 -14.68 3.31 -5.55
C ILE A 34 -15.34 2.34 -6.55
N TYR A 35 -16.08 2.86 -7.53
CA TYR A 35 -16.76 2.07 -8.55
C TYR A 35 -15.88 1.75 -9.76
N THR A 36 -14.65 2.27 -9.86
CA THR A 36 -13.80 2.06 -11.04
C THR A 36 -13.49 0.59 -11.29
N GLU A 37 -13.34 -0.21 -10.23
CA GLU A 37 -13.24 -1.67 -10.38
C GLU A 37 -14.57 -2.30 -10.78
N PHE A 38 -15.68 -1.85 -10.18
CA PHE A 38 -17.00 -2.32 -10.59
C PHE A 38 -17.27 -2.05 -12.07
N TYR A 39 -16.94 -0.86 -12.60
CA TYR A 39 -17.12 -0.53 -14.02
C TYR A 39 -16.18 -1.28 -14.96
N ARG A 40 -15.01 -1.75 -14.50
CA ARG A 40 -14.20 -2.73 -15.24
C ARG A 40 -14.99 -4.02 -15.46
N PHE A 41 -15.72 -4.46 -14.44
CA PHE A 41 -16.58 -5.63 -14.51
C PHE A 41 -17.94 -5.33 -15.14
N LYS A 42 -18.50 -4.13 -15.08
CA LYS A 42 -19.77 -3.81 -15.75
C LYS A 42 -19.67 -3.89 -17.27
N PHE A 43 -18.49 -3.62 -17.84
CA PHE A 43 -18.22 -3.89 -19.26
C PHE A 43 -18.47 -5.38 -19.64
N TYR A 44 -18.28 -6.31 -18.70
CA TYR A 44 -18.63 -7.71 -18.88
C TYR A 44 -20.15 -7.90 -19.08
N ASP A 45 -20.95 -7.19 -18.27
CA ASP A 45 -22.41 -7.28 -18.31
C ASP A 45 -22.99 -6.60 -19.55
N ASP A 46 -22.58 -5.36 -19.82
CA ASP A 46 -23.17 -4.52 -20.88
C ASP A 46 -22.80 -4.99 -22.30
N VAL A 47 -21.65 -5.65 -22.46
CA VAL A 47 -21.20 -6.14 -23.77
C VAL A 47 -21.38 -7.65 -23.92
N SER A 48 -21.96 -8.32 -22.91
CA SER A 48 -22.14 -9.78 -22.82
C SER A 48 -22.77 -10.40 -24.08
N ILE A 49 -23.74 -9.73 -24.70
CA ILE A 49 -24.50 -10.26 -25.84
C ILE A 49 -23.62 -10.31 -27.09
N SER A 50 -23.07 -9.18 -27.55
CA SER A 50 -22.20 -9.13 -28.73
C SER A 50 -20.97 -10.02 -28.54
N HIS A 51 -20.45 -10.10 -27.32
CA HIS A 51 -19.34 -10.98 -26.98
C HIS A 51 -19.68 -12.47 -27.10
N PHE A 52 -20.83 -12.88 -26.59
CA PHE A 52 -21.30 -14.26 -26.73
C PHE A 52 -21.38 -14.65 -28.21
N PHE A 53 -21.89 -13.76 -29.06
CA PHE A 53 -21.94 -14.00 -30.51
C PHE A 53 -20.56 -14.08 -31.16
N ILE A 54 -19.64 -13.15 -30.90
CA ILE A 54 -18.29 -13.16 -31.50
C ILE A 54 -17.53 -14.43 -31.07
N THR A 55 -17.59 -14.75 -29.77
CA THR A 55 -16.90 -15.91 -29.20
C THR A 55 -17.48 -17.22 -29.70
N GLY A 56 -18.81 -17.34 -29.70
CA GLY A 56 -19.50 -18.51 -30.21
C GLY A 56 -19.26 -18.74 -31.70
N LEU A 57 -19.30 -17.67 -32.50
CA LEU A 57 -19.03 -17.73 -33.93
C LEU A 57 -17.58 -18.14 -34.22
N PHE A 58 -16.61 -17.59 -33.48
CA PHE A 58 -15.21 -18.00 -33.59
C PHE A 58 -15.02 -19.49 -33.25
N LEU A 59 -15.59 -19.95 -32.13
CA LEU A 59 -15.51 -21.35 -31.72
C LEU A 59 -16.21 -22.29 -32.71
N LEU A 60 -17.32 -21.86 -33.30
CA LEU A 60 -18.02 -22.61 -34.35
C LEU A 60 -17.15 -22.77 -35.59
N PHE A 61 -16.60 -21.67 -36.13
CA PHE A 61 -15.69 -21.74 -37.27
C PHE A 61 -14.45 -22.58 -36.94
N PHE A 62 -13.88 -22.39 -35.76
CA PHE A 62 -12.77 -23.20 -35.28
C PHE A 62 -13.11 -24.69 -35.32
N LEU A 63 -14.28 -25.09 -34.78
CA LEU A 63 -14.74 -26.48 -34.79
C LEU A 63 -14.93 -27.01 -36.22
N ILE A 64 -15.53 -26.23 -37.13
CA ILE A 64 -15.71 -26.60 -38.54
C ILE A 64 -14.35 -26.90 -39.19
N PHE A 65 -13.37 -26.02 -39.02
CA PHE A 65 -12.04 -26.20 -39.59
C PHE A 65 -11.27 -27.33 -38.90
N LEU A 66 -11.43 -27.51 -37.58
CA LEU A 66 -10.87 -28.63 -36.84
C LEU A 66 -11.40 -29.96 -37.41
N LEU A 67 -12.72 -30.08 -37.61
CA LEU A 67 -13.32 -31.26 -38.21
C LEU A 67 -12.84 -31.46 -39.66
N LYS A 68 -12.75 -30.41 -40.48
CA LYS A 68 -12.30 -30.54 -41.87
C LYS A 68 -10.85 -31.03 -41.97
N ASN A 69 -9.96 -30.49 -41.16
CA ASN A 69 -8.52 -30.74 -41.27
C ASN A 69 -8.05 -31.95 -40.44
N HIS A 70 -8.80 -32.32 -39.41
CA HIS A 70 -8.39 -33.30 -38.42
C HIS A 70 -9.44 -34.39 -38.12
N SER A 71 -10.60 -34.46 -38.80
CA SER A 71 -11.46 -35.67 -38.76
C SER A 71 -11.03 -36.68 -39.83
N LYS A 72 -11.13 -37.98 -39.56
CA LYS A 72 -10.70 -39.14 -40.38
C LYS A 72 -9.30 -39.71 -40.08
N GLN A 73 -8.61 -39.24 -39.05
CA GLN A 73 -7.33 -39.84 -38.64
C GLN A 73 -7.54 -40.85 -37.50
N ASN A 74 -6.85 -41.99 -37.59
CA ASN A 74 -6.73 -42.95 -36.50
C ASN A 74 -5.76 -42.41 -35.44
N TYR A 75 -6.25 -41.48 -34.61
CA TYR A 75 -5.45 -40.98 -33.51
C TYR A 75 -5.32 -42.01 -32.40
N SER A 76 -4.10 -42.18 -31.90
CA SER A 76 -3.89 -42.75 -30.57
C SER A 76 -4.55 -41.87 -29.50
N LEU A 77 -4.89 -42.47 -28.34
CA LEU A 77 -5.48 -41.77 -27.21
C LEU A 77 -4.67 -40.51 -26.82
N LEU A 78 -3.34 -40.62 -26.85
CA LEU A 78 -2.41 -39.52 -26.58
C LEU A 78 -2.60 -38.35 -27.55
N ASN A 79 -2.74 -38.60 -28.84
CA ASN A 79 -2.91 -37.53 -29.84
C ASN A 79 -4.30 -36.89 -29.76
N LEU A 80 -5.31 -37.67 -29.37
CA LEU A 80 -6.66 -37.18 -29.15
C LEU A 80 -6.71 -36.25 -27.92
N LEU A 81 -6.02 -36.61 -26.83
CA LEU A 81 -5.85 -35.74 -25.65
C LEU A 81 -5.10 -34.45 -25.98
N LYS A 82 -4.06 -34.51 -26.83
CA LYS A 82 -3.36 -33.29 -27.30
C LYS A 82 -4.31 -32.32 -28.01
N ILE A 83 -5.15 -32.82 -28.90
CA ILE A 83 -6.16 -31.99 -29.59
C ILE A 83 -7.17 -31.43 -28.59
N GLY A 84 -7.61 -32.24 -27.62
CA GLY A 84 -8.46 -31.79 -26.52
C GLY A 84 -7.83 -30.67 -25.69
N GLY A 85 -6.54 -30.77 -25.36
CA GLY A 85 -5.81 -29.72 -24.65
C GLY A 85 -5.70 -28.43 -25.45
N VAL A 86 -5.42 -28.51 -26.77
CA VAL A 86 -5.40 -27.33 -27.64
C VAL A 86 -6.78 -26.69 -27.75
N LEU A 87 -7.84 -27.48 -27.87
CA LEU A 87 -9.20 -26.97 -27.84
C LEU A 87 -9.51 -26.26 -26.52
N LEU A 88 -9.06 -26.80 -25.38
CA LEU A 88 -9.26 -26.16 -24.07
C LEU A 88 -8.58 -24.80 -24.01
N LEU A 89 -7.34 -24.70 -24.49
CA LEU A 89 -6.62 -23.42 -24.56
C LEU A 89 -7.36 -22.42 -25.45
N ILE A 90 -7.83 -22.86 -26.61
CA ILE A 90 -8.56 -22.00 -27.54
C ILE A 90 -9.88 -21.53 -26.90
N SER A 91 -10.65 -22.41 -26.28
CA SER A 91 -11.84 -22.04 -25.51
C SER A 91 -11.49 -21.03 -24.42
N PHE A 92 -10.45 -21.27 -23.63
CA PHE A 92 -10.02 -20.37 -22.57
C PHE A 92 -9.68 -18.96 -23.10
N PHE A 93 -8.85 -18.86 -24.13
CA PHE A 93 -8.50 -17.56 -24.73
C PHE A 93 -9.72 -16.88 -25.37
N SER A 94 -10.57 -17.65 -26.04
CA SER A 94 -11.83 -17.16 -26.61
C SER A 94 -12.75 -16.51 -25.56
N PHE A 95 -12.77 -16.99 -24.31
CA PHE A 95 -13.62 -16.41 -23.27
C PHE A 95 -12.92 -15.39 -22.36
N THR A 96 -11.60 -15.17 -22.48
CA THR A 96 -10.81 -14.34 -21.54
C THR A 96 -10.34 -12.99 -22.11
N PHE A 97 -10.81 -12.56 -23.28
CA PHE A 97 -10.42 -11.26 -23.87
C PHE A 97 -10.78 -10.04 -22.99
N PHE A 98 -11.79 -10.12 -22.12
CA PHE A 98 -12.11 -9.05 -21.16
C PHE A 98 -10.96 -8.80 -20.15
N VAL A 99 -10.15 -9.83 -19.89
CA VAL A 99 -8.90 -9.69 -19.11
C VAL A 99 -7.95 -8.75 -19.86
N SER A 100 -7.86 -8.86 -21.19
CA SER A 100 -7.06 -7.95 -22.01
C SER A 100 -7.56 -6.52 -21.96
N TYR A 101 -8.89 -6.29 -21.95
CA TYR A 101 -9.46 -4.96 -21.70
C TYR A 101 -9.01 -4.38 -20.35
N SER A 102 -9.10 -5.18 -19.29
CA SER A 102 -8.64 -4.79 -17.95
C SER A 102 -7.13 -4.52 -17.90
N PHE A 103 -6.33 -5.29 -18.64
CA PHE A 103 -4.90 -5.03 -18.81
C PHE A 103 -4.64 -3.72 -19.54
N GLY A 104 -5.43 -3.39 -20.57
CA GLY A 104 -5.35 -2.11 -21.28
C GLY A 104 -5.58 -0.92 -20.36
N LEU A 105 -6.65 -0.96 -19.56
CA LEU A 105 -6.95 0.07 -18.55
C LEU A 105 -5.81 0.20 -17.53
N ASN A 106 -5.25 -0.92 -17.08
CA ASN A 106 -4.16 -0.91 -16.11
C ASN A 106 -2.84 -0.40 -16.71
N ALA A 107 -2.55 -0.74 -17.97
CA ALA A 107 -1.40 -0.23 -18.69
C ALA A 107 -1.50 1.29 -18.85
N LYS A 108 -2.69 1.81 -19.21
CA LYS A 108 -2.91 3.25 -19.31
C LYS A 108 -2.77 3.94 -17.95
N LEU A 109 -3.35 3.38 -16.89
CA LEU A 109 -3.18 3.88 -15.51
C LEU A 109 -1.69 4.03 -15.15
N LYS A 110 -0.89 2.98 -15.37
CA LYS A 110 0.55 2.98 -15.05
C LYS A 110 1.35 3.93 -15.95
N SER A 111 0.89 4.21 -17.16
CA SER A 111 1.50 5.20 -18.05
C SER A 111 1.28 6.64 -17.56
N GLU A 112 0.08 6.95 -17.08
CA GLU A 112 -0.25 8.29 -16.58
C GLU A 112 0.33 8.54 -15.18
N LEU A 113 0.27 7.51 -14.33
CA LEU A 113 0.76 7.53 -12.96
C LEU A 113 1.74 6.35 -12.79
N SER A 114 3.03 6.61 -12.88
CA SER A 114 4.01 5.59 -12.53
C SER A 114 4.03 5.35 -11.03
N GLU A 115 4.49 4.17 -10.60
CA GLU A 115 4.67 3.84 -9.18
C GLU A 115 5.55 4.88 -8.46
N LYS A 116 6.62 5.35 -9.12
CA LYS A 116 7.47 6.43 -8.62
C LYS A 116 6.70 7.73 -8.36
N LYS A 117 5.78 8.11 -9.26
CA LYS A 117 4.94 9.31 -9.09
C LYS A 117 3.91 9.11 -7.97
N LEU A 118 3.27 7.94 -7.90
CA LEU A 118 2.34 7.60 -6.82
C LEU A 118 3.05 7.61 -5.46
N ASN A 119 4.24 7.03 -5.36
CA ASN A 119 5.01 7.01 -4.12
C ASN A 119 5.46 8.42 -3.70
N LYS A 120 5.82 9.29 -4.66
CA LYS A 120 6.09 10.71 -4.38
C LYS A 120 4.87 11.42 -3.79
N ASP A 121 3.68 11.16 -4.34
CA ASP A 121 2.42 11.71 -3.84
C ASP A 121 2.12 11.20 -2.42
N LYS A 122 2.33 9.89 -2.17
CA LYS A 122 2.22 9.29 -0.83
C LYS A 122 3.21 9.88 0.17
N THR A 123 4.47 10.10 -0.22
CA THR A 123 5.47 10.75 0.64
C THR A 123 5.00 12.13 1.05
N LEU A 124 4.49 12.93 0.12
CA LEU A 124 3.95 14.26 0.44
C LEU A 124 2.78 14.17 1.44
N LEU A 125 1.84 13.24 1.21
CA LEU A 125 0.71 13.03 2.12
C LEU A 125 1.13 12.51 3.49
N ASN A 126 2.16 11.66 3.57
CA ASN A 126 2.71 11.16 4.83
C ASN A 126 3.42 12.28 5.60
N ILE A 127 4.17 13.15 4.91
CA ILE A 127 4.78 14.34 5.52
C ILE A 127 3.69 15.32 5.98
N LEU A 128 2.63 15.54 5.21
CA LEU A 128 1.62 16.55 5.56
C LEU A 128 0.42 15.98 6.34
N HIS A 129 0.49 14.73 6.77
CA HIS A 129 -0.64 14.00 7.37
C HIS A 129 -1.34 14.75 8.53
N PRO A 130 -0.64 15.38 9.48
CA PRO A 130 -1.28 16.13 10.56
C PRO A 130 -2.11 17.32 10.05
N PHE A 131 -1.67 17.94 8.94
CA PHE A 131 -2.35 19.09 8.34
C PHE A 131 -3.54 18.71 7.46
N LEU A 132 -3.90 17.43 7.38
CA LEU A 132 -5.03 16.95 6.59
C LEU A 132 -6.36 16.97 7.36
N TYR A 133 -6.38 17.29 8.65
CA TYR A 133 -7.57 17.26 9.52
C TYR A 133 -7.88 18.65 10.08
N GLY A 134 -9.09 19.15 9.86
CA GLY A 134 -9.42 20.59 10.04
C GLY A 134 -10.30 20.95 11.22
N TYR A 135 -11.16 20.03 11.63
CA TYR A 135 -12.11 20.24 12.72
C TYR A 135 -12.13 18.99 13.56
N THR A 136 -11.54 19.09 14.73
CA THR A 136 -11.71 18.24 15.90
C THR A 136 -10.80 18.88 16.93
N SER A 137 -11.34 19.28 18.08
CA SER A 137 -10.94 18.89 19.46
C SER A 137 -9.51 18.38 19.78
N TYR A 138 -8.57 18.61 18.89
CA TYR A 138 -7.16 18.69 19.14
C TYR A 138 -7.00 20.13 19.57
N SER A 139 -6.98 20.38 20.88
CA SER A 139 -6.19 21.52 21.34
C SER A 139 -4.88 21.45 20.57
N SER A 140 -4.29 22.59 20.24
CA SER A 140 -2.88 22.64 19.85
C SER A 140 -2.00 21.82 20.80
N GLU A 141 -2.50 21.46 22.00
CA GLU A 141 -1.92 20.38 22.80
C GLU A 141 -1.85 18.96 22.20
N LYS A 142 -2.29 18.71 20.99
CA LYS A 142 -2.19 17.40 20.31
C LYS A 142 -1.74 17.50 18.85
N LEU A 143 -1.39 18.71 18.42
CA LEU A 143 -0.83 19.01 17.10
C LEU A 143 0.52 19.72 17.25
N PHE A 144 0.71 20.43 18.36
CA PHE A 144 1.82 21.32 18.66
C PHE A 144 2.29 21.27 20.13
N ASN A 145 1.66 20.51 21.04
CA ASN A 145 2.18 20.40 22.41
C ASN A 145 3.30 19.39 22.44
N PRO A 146 4.51 19.83 22.75
CA PRO A 146 5.60 18.92 22.96
C PRO A 146 5.17 17.78 23.90
N VAL A 147 4.50 18.04 25.03
CA VAL A 147 4.12 17.06 26.06
C VAL A 147 3.21 15.90 25.59
N ASN A 148 2.27 16.09 24.65
CA ASN A 148 1.50 14.96 24.08
C ASN A 148 2.12 14.40 22.80
N ILE A 149 2.84 15.23 22.01
CA ILE A 149 3.68 14.77 20.90
C ILE A 149 4.79 13.87 21.44
N LEU A 150 5.16 13.99 22.72
CA LEU A 150 6.14 13.23 23.52
C LEU A 150 5.65 11.86 24.06
N TYR A 151 4.36 11.48 23.93
CA TYR A 151 3.86 10.16 24.38
C TYR A 151 2.83 9.44 23.46
N PRO A 152 3.19 8.93 22.28
CA PRO A 152 2.99 7.50 22.02
C PRO A 152 4.25 6.62 21.95
N LYS A 153 4.11 5.48 22.63
CA LYS A 153 4.83 4.23 22.35
C LYS A 153 5.01 4.06 20.82
N PRO A 154 6.23 3.85 20.27
CA PRO A 154 7.25 2.98 20.85
C PRO A 154 8.71 3.52 20.79
N TYR A 155 8.98 4.77 21.17
CA TYR A 155 10.32 5.15 21.68
C TYR A 155 10.21 5.36 23.19
N PRO A 156 10.78 4.47 24.02
CA PRO A 156 10.38 4.42 25.40
C PRO A 156 11.19 5.47 26.17
N VAL A 157 10.53 6.51 26.66
CA VAL A 157 11.02 7.30 27.80
C VAL A 157 10.29 6.82 29.03
N ILE A 158 10.97 6.78 30.19
CA ILE A 158 10.34 6.41 31.46
C ILE A 158 10.29 7.64 32.35
N GLU A 159 9.09 8.00 32.78
CA GLU A 159 8.85 8.99 33.82
C GLU A 159 9.13 8.37 35.18
N VAL A 160 9.93 9.06 35.99
CA VAL A 160 10.18 8.76 37.39
C VAL A 160 9.63 9.93 38.18
N VAL A 161 8.60 9.63 38.98
CA VAL A 161 7.94 10.63 39.82
C VAL A 161 8.55 10.55 41.20
N ASP A 162 9.39 11.52 41.56
CA ASP A 162 9.90 11.64 42.91
C ASP A 162 9.01 12.64 43.67
N SER A 163 8.37 12.16 44.73
CA SER A 163 7.59 13.00 45.63
C SER A 163 8.39 13.32 46.89
N THR A 164 8.66 14.60 47.11
CA THR A 164 9.34 15.08 48.32
C THR A 164 8.34 15.79 49.23
N LEU A 165 8.25 15.34 50.48
CA LEU A 165 7.38 15.96 51.49
C LEU A 165 7.99 17.30 51.89
N ILE A 166 7.29 18.41 51.61
CA ILE A 166 7.77 19.74 51.99
C ILE A 166 7.38 20.04 53.45
N VAL A 167 6.09 20.15 53.78
CA VAL A 167 5.53 20.33 55.14
C VAL A 167 4.03 19.94 55.14
N ASP A 168 3.49 19.44 56.26
CA ASP A 168 2.05 19.25 56.55
C ASP A 168 1.20 18.67 55.41
N GLN A 169 1.59 17.48 54.94
CA GLN A 169 0.89 16.69 53.92
C GLN A 169 0.92 17.26 52.49
N TYR A 170 1.69 18.32 52.23
CA TYR A 170 1.96 18.79 50.87
C TYR A 170 3.22 18.13 50.29
N TYR A 171 3.03 17.41 49.17
CA TYR A 171 4.11 16.80 48.39
C TYR A 171 4.46 17.71 47.20
N ASN A 172 5.74 17.98 47.00
CA ASN A 172 6.22 18.43 45.70
C ASN A 172 6.45 17.21 44.83
N VAL A 173 5.84 17.22 43.66
CA VAL A 173 5.93 16.12 42.70
C VAL A 173 6.84 16.62 41.59
N GLU A 174 8.07 16.12 41.55
CA GLU A 174 9.03 16.44 40.51
C GLU A 174 9.15 15.22 39.58
N SER A 175 8.66 15.36 38.35
CA SER A 175 8.77 14.33 37.32
C SER A 175 10.11 14.47 36.61
N LYS A 176 10.95 13.43 36.69
CA LYS A 176 12.19 13.31 35.92
C LYS A 176 12.01 12.30 34.81
N TYR A 177 12.52 12.61 33.62
CA TYR A 177 12.37 11.74 32.46
C TYR A 177 13.73 11.18 32.02
N TYR A 178 13.74 9.91 31.63
CA TYR A 178 14.95 9.24 31.16
C TYR A 178 14.71 8.61 29.80
N SER A 179 15.68 8.75 28.90
CA SER A 179 15.75 7.96 27.66
C SER A 179 15.84 6.46 27.98
N ILE A 180 15.36 5.59 27.08
CA ILE A 180 15.58 4.15 27.19
C ILE A 180 16.52 3.70 26.08
N ASP A 181 17.72 3.33 26.50
CA ASP A 181 18.78 2.88 25.63
C ASP A 181 18.92 1.36 25.63
N THR A 182 19.56 0.85 24.59
CA THR A 182 19.80 -0.58 24.42
C THR A 182 21.28 -0.84 24.18
N LEU A 183 21.90 -1.58 25.10
CA LEU A 183 23.28 -2.02 25.01
C LEU A 183 23.32 -3.49 24.61
N LYS A 184 24.01 -3.81 23.51
CA LYS A 184 24.25 -5.20 23.08
C LYS A 184 25.72 -5.54 23.23
N MET A 185 26.03 -6.56 24.01
CA MET A 185 27.39 -7.03 24.26
C MET A 185 27.44 -8.56 24.33
N LEU A 186 28.63 -9.15 24.31
CA LEU A 186 28.76 -10.59 24.55
C LEU A 186 28.37 -10.92 25.99
N THR A 187 27.64 -12.02 26.18
CA THR A 187 27.19 -12.48 27.51
C THR A 187 28.37 -12.74 28.44
N ALA A 188 29.48 -13.23 27.90
CA ALA A 188 30.73 -13.43 28.64
C ALA A 188 31.30 -12.11 29.18
N ASP A 189 31.24 -11.03 28.40
CA ASP A 189 31.76 -9.71 28.80
C ASP A 189 30.83 -9.05 29.82
N LEU A 190 29.51 -9.21 29.68
CA LEU A 190 28.56 -8.78 30.70
C LEU A 190 28.77 -9.49 32.04
N ASN A 191 29.06 -10.79 32.02
CA ASN A 191 29.32 -11.56 33.23
C ASN A 191 30.67 -11.19 33.88
N LYS A 192 31.64 -10.70 33.10
CA LYS A 192 32.86 -10.08 33.63
C LYS A 192 32.58 -8.73 34.30
N ILE A 193 31.67 -7.92 33.73
CA ILE A 193 31.25 -6.62 34.32
C ILE A 193 30.49 -6.84 35.65
N SER A 194 29.70 -7.90 35.78
CA SER A 194 29.02 -8.21 37.05
C SER A 194 29.98 -8.67 38.16
N THR A 195 31.17 -9.16 37.82
CA THR A 195 32.12 -9.78 38.76
C THR A 195 33.40 -8.95 39.02
N ALA A 196 33.86 -8.12 38.09
CA ALA A 196 35.09 -7.33 38.23
C ALA A 196 34.83 -5.83 38.45
N THR A 197 35.64 -5.21 39.31
CA THR A 197 35.70 -3.77 39.56
C THR A 197 36.42 -3.03 38.41
N SER A 198 35.72 -2.02 37.89
CA SER A 198 36.17 -0.70 37.40
C SER A 198 36.71 -0.39 35.98
N ASP A 199 37.32 -1.26 35.17
CA ASP A 199 38.04 -0.68 33.99
C ASP A 199 37.24 -0.58 32.67
N LEU A 200 36.27 -1.47 32.43
CA LEU A 200 35.45 -1.47 31.19
C LEU A 200 34.27 -0.50 31.24
N LEU A 201 33.78 -0.19 32.44
CA LEU A 201 32.67 0.72 32.70
C LEU A 201 33.05 2.20 32.47
N GLY A 202 34.33 2.55 32.62
CA GLY A 202 34.85 3.89 32.34
C GLY A 202 34.75 4.30 30.86
N HIS A 203 34.73 3.33 29.93
CA HIS A 203 34.56 3.63 28.50
C HIS A 203 33.12 3.96 28.10
N ILE A 204 32.14 3.60 28.95
CA ILE A 204 30.70 3.85 28.75
C ILE A 204 30.14 4.88 29.75
N GLY A 205 30.98 5.41 30.65
CA GLY A 205 30.65 6.54 31.52
C GLY A 205 29.70 6.25 32.68
N PHE A 206 29.48 4.98 33.07
CA PHE A 206 28.56 4.61 34.15
C PHE A 206 29.27 3.86 35.29
N GLU A 207 28.91 4.15 36.55
CA GLU A 207 29.32 3.30 37.66
C GLU A 207 28.52 1.99 37.71
N LYS A 208 29.12 0.91 38.25
CA LYS A 208 28.49 -0.44 38.31
C LYS A 208 27.13 -0.43 38.99
N LYS A 209 26.98 0.34 40.07
CA LYS A 209 25.75 0.46 40.85
C LYS A 209 24.68 1.22 40.06
N GLU A 210 25.08 2.30 39.41
CA GLU A 210 24.22 3.15 38.58
C GLU A 210 23.66 2.40 37.36
N LEU A 211 24.48 1.61 36.67
CA LEU A 211 24.00 0.80 35.53
C LEU A 211 22.96 -0.24 35.98
N LEU A 212 23.20 -0.92 37.11
CA LEU A 212 22.31 -1.96 37.63
C LEU A 212 20.96 -1.39 38.12
N GLU A 213 20.97 -0.23 38.77
CA GLU A 213 19.75 0.49 39.19
C GLU A 213 18.94 1.02 37.99
N ARG A 214 19.60 1.23 36.85
CA ARG A 214 18.99 1.71 35.61
C ARG A 214 18.54 0.61 34.67
N VAL A 215 18.83 -0.68 34.91
CA VAL A 215 18.37 -1.77 34.02
C VAL A 215 16.85 -1.94 34.09
N ILE A 216 16.21 -1.89 32.92
CA ILE A 216 14.78 -2.12 32.75
C ILE A 216 14.53 -3.58 32.37
N LYS A 217 15.32 -4.13 31.44
CA LYS A 217 15.15 -5.50 30.94
C LYS A 217 16.43 -6.08 30.38
N LYS A 218 16.62 -7.39 30.50
CA LYS A 218 17.75 -8.13 29.92
C LYS A 218 17.25 -9.28 29.05
N ASN A 219 17.68 -9.34 27.79
CA ASN A 219 17.37 -10.42 26.85
C ASN A 219 18.67 -11.12 26.43
N VAL A 220 18.76 -12.44 26.60
CA VAL A 220 19.91 -13.23 26.15
C VAL A 220 19.60 -13.79 24.75
N ILE A 221 20.47 -13.50 23.79
CA ILE A 221 20.38 -13.93 22.39
C ILE A 221 21.68 -14.62 22.01
N LYS A 222 21.68 -15.96 22.09
CA LYS A 222 22.88 -16.80 21.90
C LYS A 222 24.02 -16.31 22.80
N ASP A 223 25.18 -16.00 22.23
CA ASP A 223 26.37 -15.54 22.97
C ASP A 223 26.36 -14.04 23.28
N SER A 224 25.27 -13.34 22.94
CA SER A 224 25.09 -11.91 23.20
C SER A 224 23.96 -11.66 24.20
N THR A 225 24.13 -10.65 25.03
CA THR A 225 23.07 -10.12 25.87
C THR A 225 22.74 -8.70 25.45
N GLN A 226 21.45 -8.45 25.25
CA GLN A 226 20.87 -7.14 25.10
C GLN A 226 20.35 -6.66 26.46
N ILE A 227 20.80 -5.50 26.90
CA ILE A 227 20.32 -4.80 28.10
C ILE A 227 19.57 -3.57 27.65
N ILE A 228 18.35 -3.41 28.14
CA ILE A 228 17.53 -2.22 28.01
C ILE A 228 17.63 -1.47 29.34
N TYR A 229 18.06 -0.22 29.34
CA TYR A 229 18.32 0.56 30.56
C TYR A 229 17.86 2.01 30.43
N ARG A 230 17.66 2.69 31.58
CA ARG A 230 17.42 4.13 31.68
C ARG A 230 18.72 4.85 31.33
N GLY A 231 18.75 5.52 30.19
CA GLY A 231 19.89 6.28 29.69
C GLY A 231 20.05 7.60 30.41
N GLN A 232 20.33 8.66 29.65
CA GLN A 232 20.48 10.01 30.17
C GLN A 232 19.12 10.58 30.63
N GLU A 233 19.14 11.38 31.70
CA GLU A 233 18.03 12.26 32.07
C GLU A 233 17.80 13.25 30.93
N VAL A 234 16.58 13.28 30.42
CA VAL A 234 16.17 14.16 29.33
C VAL A 234 15.09 15.08 29.86
N ASP A 235 15.13 16.34 29.44
CA ASP A 235 14.02 17.26 29.71
C ASP A 235 13.17 17.35 28.43
N PRO A 236 12.00 16.70 28.41
CA PRO A 236 11.14 16.70 27.23
C PRO A 236 10.69 18.13 26.85
N GLY A 237 10.69 19.08 27.79
CA GLY A 237 10.35 20.48 27.54
C GLY A 237 11.43 21.29 26.84
N TYR A 238 12.70 20.84 26.85
CA TYR A 238 13.85 21.59 26.33
C TYR A 238 14.67 20.84 25.28
N ASP A 239 14.48 19.54 25.11
CA ASP A 239 15.20 18.74 24.11
C ASP A 239 14.45 18.75 22.76
N GLU A 240 14.86 19.66 21.86
CA GLU A 240 14.19 19.99 20.60
C GLU A 240 13.96 18.78 19.67
N ASP A 241 14.73 17.70 19.83
CA ASP A 241 14.76 16.55 18.94
C ASP A 241 13.82 15.40 19.38
N ILE A 242 13.47 15.32 20.67
CA ILE A 242 12.67 14.20 21.23
C ILE A 242 11.17 14.42 20.96
N CYS A 243 10.73 15.67 20.97
CA CYS A 243 9.33 16.06 20.85
C CYS A 243 8.66 15.66 19.54
N ILE A 244 9.37 15.34 18.47
CA ILE A 244 8.78 15.14 17.13
C ILE A 244 8.40 13.69 16.87
N PHE A 245 9.03 12.76 17.58
CA PHE A 245 9.05 11.35 17.17
C PHE A 245 7.72 10.64 17.38
N ILE A 246 6.96 11.13 18.33
CA ILE A 246 6.14 10.25 19.09
C ILE A 246 4.70 10.33 18.51
N GLU A 247 3.97 11.45 18.35
CA GLU A 247 2.66 11.50 17.62
C GLU A 247 2.69 11.10 16.11
N ASN A 248 3.87 10.78 15.57
CA ASN A 248 4.16 10.46 14.17
C ASN A 248 4.07 8.98 13.77
N ASN A 249 3.49 8.13 14.61
CA ASN A 249 3.31 6.70 14.30
C ASN A 249 2.28 6.39 13.22
N THR A 250 1.62 7.40 12.62
CA THR A 250 0.66 7.17 11.54
C THR A 250 1.16 7.75 10.23
N LEU A 251 1.10 6.92 9.19
CA LEU A 251 1.30 7.33 7.81
C LEU A 251 -0.08 7.44 7.20
N TYR A 252 -0.29 8.43 6.33
CA TYR A 252 -1.51 8.50 5.53
C TYR A 252 -1.67 7.22 4.69
N LYS A 253 -0.63 6.85 3.92
CA LYS A 253 -0.54 5.57 3.21
C LYS A 253 0.92 5.11 3.10
N PRO A 254 1.27 3.88 3.54
CA PRO A 254 2.63 3.38 3.42
C PRO A 254 3.03 3.16 1.96
N ILE A 255 4.32 3.34 1.68
CA ILE A 255 4.98 2.98 0.43
C ILE A 255 5.40 1.51 0.53
N LYS A 256 5.04 0.69 -0.47
CA LYS A 256 5.43 -0.71 -0.49
C LYS A 256 6.96 -0.83 -0.68
N GLY A 257 7.57 -1.81 -0.02
CA GLY A 257 9.01 -2.08 -0.12
C GLY A 257 9.91 -1.23 0.80
N ILE A 258 9.36 -0.28 1.57
CA ILE A 258 10.11 0.46 2.59
C ILE A 258 9.52 0.11 3.97
N PRO A 259 10.35 -0.20 4.99
CA PRO A 259 9.85 -0.42 6.35
C PRO A 259 8.98 0.75 6.83
N LYS A 260 7.87 0.43 7.51
CA LYS A 260 6.89 1.43 7.96
C LYS A 260 7.53 2.40 8.95
N GLU A 261 8.38 1.86 9.82
CA GLU A 261 9.13 2.55 10.87
C GLU A 261 10.06 3.60 10.27
N LYS A 262 10.78 3.22 9.19
CA LYS A 262 11.64 4.13 8.46
C LYS A 262 10.86 5.28 7.83
N GLN A 263 9.70 4.98 7.22
CA GLN A 263 8.87 6.01 6.61
C GLN A 263 8.28 6.98 7.63
N GLN A 264 7.89 6.48 8.80
CA GLN A 264 7.41 7.29 9.92
C GLN A 264 8.51 8.24 10.39
N TYR A 265 9.72 7.72 10.60
CA TYR A 265 10.91 8.51 10.95
C TYR A 265 11.20 9.59 9.91
N ASP A 266 11.32 9.21 8.63
CA ASP A 266 11.67 10.15 7.56
C ASP A 266 10.60 11.26 7.43
N ALA A 267 9.32 10.91 7.53
CA ALA A 267 8.22 11.88 7.49
C ALA A 267 8.20 12.79 8.72
N ALA A 268 8.57 12.28 9.90
CA ALA A 268 8.68 13.05 11.14
C ALA A 268 9.79 14.10 11.04
N VAL A 269 10.98 13.69 10.63
CA VAL A 269 12.13 14.59 10.44
C VAL A 269 11.80 15.69 9.43
N GLN A 270 11.20 15.36 8.29
CA GLN A 270 10.85 16.35 7.27
C GLN A 270 9.82 17.37 7.78
N ARG A 271 8.82 16.93 8.56
CA ARG A 271 7.85 17.83 9.18
C ARG A 271 8.50 18.80 10.14
N TYR A 272 9.35 18.30 11.03
CA TYR A 272 10.07 19.14 11.98
C TYR A 272 10.89 20.20 11.26
N GLN A 273 11.62 19.79 10.22
CA GLN A 273 12.38 20.74 9.42
C GLN A 273 11.46 21.81 8.81
N LEU A 274 10.28 21.44 8.28
CA LEU A 274 9.32 22.39 7.70
C LEU A 274 8.73 23.39 8.70
N ILE A 275 8.56 22.99 9.96
CA ILE A 275 7.89 23.80 10.99
C ILE A 275 8.91 24.64 11.79
N TYR A 276 10.06 24.06 12.13
CA TYR A 276 10.98 24.65 13.11
C TYR A 276 12.31 25.12 12.53
N LYS A 277 12.86 24.45 11.50
CA LYS A 277 14.20 24.79 10.97
C LYS A 277 14.16 25.59 9.67
N TYR A 278 13.21 25.32 8.78
CA TYR A 278 13.13 25.95 7.47
C TYR A 278 12.32 27.24 7.50
N LYS A 279 12.58 28.10 6.52
CA LYS A 279 11.78 29.31 6.28
C LYS A 279 10.33 28.93 5.99
N GLN A 280 9.39 29.76 6.45
CA GLN A 280 7.95 29.59 6.25
C GLN A 280 7.55 29.32 4.79
N ASP A 281 8.25 29.91 3.82
CA ASP A 281 8.04 29.68 2.38
C ASP A 281 8.16 28.20 1.98
N SER A 282 8.95 27.42 2.71
CA SER A 282 9.11 25.98 2.49
C SER A 282 7.81 25.22 2.81
N LEU A 283 7.12 25.61 3.88
CA LEU A 283 5.82 25.05 4.24
C LEU A 283 4.74 25.50 3.25
N VAL A 284 4.74 26.77 2.84
CA VAL A 284 3.87 27.29 1.78
C VAL A 284 4.02 26.49 0.49
N SER A 285 5.26 26.22 0.07
CA SER A 285 5.55 25.39 -1.11
C SER A 285 5.00 23.97 -0.99
N ASN A 286 5.08 23.37 0.20
CA ASN A 286 4.50 22.03 0.43
C ASN A 286 2.97 22.05 0.40
N PHE A 287 2.32 23.07 0.94
CA PHE A 287 0.87 23.23 0.81
C PHE A 287 0.42 23.55 -0.62
N GLN A 288 1.25 24.24 -1.41
CA GLN A 288 0.99 24.38 -2.85
C GLN A 288 1.04 23.03 -3.54
N LYS A 289 2.06 22.19 -3.27
CA LYS A 289 2.14 20.83 -3.80
C LYS A 289 0.94 19.98 -3.38
N LEU A 290 0.48 20.11 -2.14
CA LEU A 290 -0.73 19.44 -1.64
C LEU A 290 -1.96 19.88 -2.44
N ASN A 291 -2.17 21.18 -2.62
CA ASN A 291 -3.31 21.70 -3.39
C ASN A 291 -3.27 21.23 -4.86
N THR A 292 -2.08 21.20 -5.47
CA THR A 292 -1.89 20.63 -6.81
C THR A 292 -2.21 19.13 -6.85
N LEU A 293 -1.82 18.37 -5.82
CA LEU A 293 -2.15 16.95 -5.68
C LEU A 293 -3.67 16.74 -5.59
N LEU A 294 -4.35 17.49 -4.73
CA LEU A 294 -5.81 17.41 -4.57
C LEU A 294 -6.52 17.67 -5.91
N LYS A 295 -6.12 18.74 -6.61
CA LYS A 295 -6.66 19.06 -7.95
C LYS A 295 -6.35 17.98 -8.99
N LYS A 296 -5.14 17.43 -9.00
CA LYS A 296 -4.73 16.31 -9.88
C LYS A 296 -5.66 15.10 -9.72
N TYR A 297 -6.07 14.79 -8.50
CA TYR A 297 -6.97 13.67 -8.19
C TYR A 297 -8.46 14.04 -8.19
N LYS A 298 -8.81 15.28 -8.59
CA LYS A 298 -10.18 15.83 -8.56
C LYS A 298 -10.84 15.74 -7.18
N ILE A 299 -10.06 16.02 -6.14
CA ILE A 299 -10.57 16.18 -4.78
C ILE A 299 -10.98 17.63 -4.59
N GLU A 300 -12.19 17.87 -4.09
CA GLU A 300 -12.65 19.21 -3.76
C GLU A 300 -11.76 19.82 -2.69
N THR A 301 -11.27 21.04 -2.92
CA THR A 301 -10.31 21.72 -2.05
C THR A 301 -10.53 23.21 -2.10
N GLN A 302 -10.56 23.83 -0.92
CA GLN A 302 -10.58 25.27 -0.70
C GLN A 302 -9.29 25.72 0.01
N ILE A 303 -8.25 24.88 0.04
CA ILE A 303 -6.98 25.20 0.67
C ILE A 303 -6.33 26.40 -0.01
N ILE A 304 -6.02 27.42 0.80
CA ILE A 304 -5.17 28.55 0.44
C ILE A 304 -3.80 28.33 1.10
N PRO A 305 -2.74 27.93 0.35
CA PRO A 305 -1.47 27.50 0.93
C PRO A 305 -0.79 28.52 1.86
N LYS A 306 -0.89 29.81 1.55
CA LYS A 306 -0.30 30.89 2.35
C LYS A 306 -1.00 31.03 3.70
N ASP A 307 -2.33 31.00 3.67
CA ASP A 307 -3.17 31.14 4.86
C ASP A 307 -3.03 29.92 5.75
N LEU A 308 -3.01 28.72 5.17
CA LEU A 308 -2.76 27.48 5.88
C LEU A 308 -1.39 27.47 6.58
N ALA A 309 -0.34 27.98 5.92
CA ALA A 309 0.98 28.13 6.54
C ALA A 309 0.98 29.17 7.66
N LYS A 310 0.25 30.28 7.51
CA LYS A 310 0.10 31.26 8.59
C LYS A 310 -0.56 30.66 9.82
N ASP A 311 -1.62 29.87 9.62
CA ASP A 311 -2.31 29.19 10.73
C ASP A 311 -1.34 28.26 11.48
N VAL A 312 -0.54 27.46 10.77
CA VAL A 312 0.45 26.55 11.38
C VAL A 312 1.50 27.31 12.18
N PHE A 313 2.04 28.41 11.66
CA PHE A 313 3.03 29.21 12.38
C PHE A 313 2.42 29.98 13.55
N TYR A 314 1.18 30.46 13.42
CA TYR A 314 0.45 31.06 14.53
C TYR A 314 0.33 30.09 15.71
N TYR A 315 -0.11 28.85 15.44
CA TYR A 315 -0.23 27.81 16.46
C TYR A 315 1.11 27.43 17.10
N LYS A 316 2.19 27.38 16.30
CA LYS A 316 3.54 27.13 16.79
C LYS A 316 3.99 28.21 17.79
N ASP A 317 3.73 29.48 17.47
CA ASP A 317 4.32 30.60 18.20
C ASP A 317 3.47 31.05 19.42
N HIS A 318 2.19 30.64 19.50
CA HIS A 318 1.23 31.14 20.50
C HIS A 318 0.69 30.07 21.45
N ASN A 319 1.47 29.03 21.76
CA ASN A 319 1.25 28.09 22.89
C ASN A 319 -0.23 27.84 23.24
N ASN A 320 -1.04 27.45 22.26
CA ASN A 320 -2.43 27.09 22.47
C ASN A 320 -3.51 28.17 22.52
N GLU A 321 -3.26 29.34 21.93
CA GLU A 321 -4.38 30.23 21.58
C GLU A 321 -5.25 29.60 20.49
N LEU A 322 -6.51 29.29 20.85
CA LEU A 322 -7.54 28.86 19.92
C LEU A 322 -7.82 29.99 18.94
N VAL A 323 -7.36 29.85 17.70
CA VAL A 323 -7.90 30.66 16.61
C VAL A 323 -9.32 30.17 16.37
N ASP A 324 -10.31 31.05 16.48
CA ASP A 324 -11.70 30.75 16.12
C ASP A 324 -11.73 30.06 14.74
N GLY A 325 -12.04 28.76 14.73
CA GLY A 325 -12.20 27.97 13.50
C GLY A 325 -11.05 27.03 13.09
N GLY A 326 -9.95 26.92 13.85
CA GLY A 326 -8.91 25.91 13.60
C GLY A 326 -8.00 26.19 12.40
N ILE A 327 -7.26 25.17 11.93
CA ILE A 327 -6.41 25.26 10.74
C ILE A 327 -7.30 25.23 9.48
N ARG A 328 -7.13 26.20 8.57
CA ARG A 328 -7.95 26.32 7.34
C ARG A 328 -7.53 25.34 6.23
N ASN A 329 -7.75 24.05 6.45
CA ASN A 329 -7.44 22.97 5.51
C ASN A 329 -8.70 22.33 4.88
N ASN A 330 -9.66 23.13 4.45
CA ASN A 330 -10.93 22.60 3.94
C ASN A 330 -10.76 21.86 2.59
N PHE A 331 -10.91 20.54 2.59
CA PHE A 331 -10.97 19.67 1.41
C PHE A 331 -11.76 18.39 1.72
N ASP A 332 -12.21 17.67 0.68
CA ASP A 332 -12.92 16.40 0.84
C ASP A 332 -11.96 15.26 1.23
N ARG A 333 -11.86 15.01 2.53
CA ARG A 333 -11.02 13.96 3.13
C ARG A 333 -11.46 12.56 2.73
N ASN A 334 -12.77 12.33 2.65
CA ASN A 334 -13.32 11.01 2.35
C ASN A 334 -13.01 10.65 0.90
N ALA A 335 -13.20 11.60 -0.03
CA ALA A 335 -12.83 11.41 -1.42
C ALA A 335 -11.32 11.14 -1.57
N LEU A 336 -10.45 11.81 -0.80
CA LEU A 336 -9.01 11.53 -0.83
C LEU A 336 -8.70 10.10 -0.34
N ALA A 337 -9.29 9.69 0.78
CA ALA A 337 -9.10 8.35 1.36
C ALA A 337 -9.58 7.23 0.42
N GLU A 338 -10.76 7.39 -0.16
CA GLU A 338 -11.32 6.48 -1.15
C GLU A 338 -10.46 6.41 -2.41
N LYS A 339 -9.98 7.56 -2.90
CA LYS A 339 -9.11 7.64 -4.08
C LYS A 339 -7.82 6.85 -3.88
N PHE A 340 -7.10 7.12 -2.79
CA PHE A 340 -5.82 6.47 -2.53
C PHE A 340 -5.97 5.00 -2.20
N THR A 341 -7.05 4.59 -1.53
CA THR A 341 -7.36 3.17 -1.30
C THR A 341 -7.66 2.44 -2.61
N THR A 342 -8.47 3.05 -3.48
CA THR A 342 -8.74 2.49 -4.81
C THR A 342 -7.46 2.40 -5.65
N LEU A 343 -6.63 3.45 -5.65
CA LEU A 343 -5.35 3.46 -6.37
C LEU A 343 -4.41 2.36 -5.86
N GLU A 344 -4.30 2.16 -4.55
CA GLU A 344 -3.48 1.07 -4.00
C GLU A 344 -3.89 -0.30 -4.50
N ARG A 345 -5.20 -0.58 -4.47
CA ARG A 345 -5.76 -1.84 -4.96
C ARG A 345 -5.48 -1.99 -6.45
N LEU A 346 -5.73 -0.95 -7.26
CA LEU A 346 -5.45 -0.97 -8.69
C LEU A 346 -3.96 -1.16 -9.04
N PHE A 347 -3.04 -0.63 -8.24
CA PHE A 347 -1.59 -0.74 -8.50
C PHE A 347 -0.99 -2.05 -8.05
N TYR A 348 -1.34 -2.49 -6.84
CA TYR A 348 -0.61 -3.54 -6.14
C TYR A 348 -1.40 -4.83 -5.98
N GLU A 349 -2.73 -4.77 -5.99
CA GLU A 349 -3.63 -5.91 -5.89
C GLU A 349 -4.69 -5.87 -7.01
N PRO A 350 -4.27 -5.71 -8.28
CA PRO A 350 -5.23 -5.53 -9.36
C PRO A 350 -6.05 -6.81 -9.53
N ASN A 351 -7.35 -6.70 -9.27
CA ASN A 351 -8.26 -7.80 -9.54
C ASN A 351 -8.73 -7.73 -11.01
N TYR A 352 -8.35 -8.74 -11.79
CA TYR A 352 -8.75 -8.88 -13.20
C TYR A 352 -9.97 -9.80 -13.38
N LEU A 353 -10.38 -10.49 -12.33
CA LEU A 353 -11.46 -11.46 -12.35
C LEU A 353 -12.19 -11.45 -11.01
N HIS A 354 -13.38 -10.85 -10.98
CA HIS A 354 -14.15 -10.81 -9.74
C HIS A 354 -14.47 -12.25 -9.26
N PRO A 355 -14.34 -12.56 -7.96
CA PRO A 355 -14.58 -13.92 -7.45
C PRO A 355 -15.96 -14.47 -7.82
N SER A 356 -16.99 -13.62 -7.83
CA SER A 356 -18.36 -14.02 -8.22
C SER A 356 -18.50 -14.45 -9.68
N ILE A 357 -17.65 -13.94 -10.58
CA ILE A 357 -17.70 -14.24 -12.01
C ILE A 357 -16.73 -15.37 -12.36
N SER A 358 -15.70 -15.58 -11.53
CA SER A 358 -14.64 -16.56 -11.78
C SER A 358 -15.17 -17.99 -11.99
N MET A 359 -16.07 -18.45 -11.12
CA MET A 359 -16.65 -19.78 -11.25
C MET A 359 -17.56 -19.91 -12.47
N ILE A 360 -18.35 -18.88 -12.77
CA ILE A 360 -19.24 -18.86 -13.94
C ILE A 360 -18.40 -18.95 -15.21
N LEU A 361 -17.34 -18.14 -15.31
CA LEU A 361 -16.43 -18.15 -16.46
C LEU A 361 -15.78 -19.52 -16.65
N LEU A 362 -15.24 -20.11 -15.58
CA LEU A 362 -14.64 -21.45 -15.65
C LEU A 362 -15.68 -22.49 -16.10
N GLY A 363 -16.90 -22.43 -15.56
CA GLY A 363 -18.00 -23.28 -15.99
C GLY A 363 -18.31 -23.15 -17.48
N VAL A 364 -18.38 -21.93 -18.01
CA VAL A 364 -18.61 -21.66 -19.44
C VAL A 364 -17.45 -22.17 -20.30
N VAL A 365 -16.20 -21.92 -19.90
CA VAL A 365 -15.00 -22.38 -20.60
C VAL A 365 -14.97 -23.91 -20.66
N PHE A 366 -15.14 -24.58 -19.52
CA PHE A 366 -15.14 -26.04 -19.46
C PHE A 366 -16.34 -26.65 -20.21
N GLY A 367 -17.53 -26.05 -20.09
CA GLY A 367 -18.71 -26.49 -20.81
C GLY A 367 -18.54 -26.41 -22.33
N ALA A 368 -18.09 -25.26 -22.84
CA ALA A 368 -17.83 -25.07 -24.27
C ALA A 368 -16.73 -26.01 -24.78
N TRP A 369 -15.66 -26.18 -24.00
CA TRP A 369 -14.60 -27.14 -24.30
C TRP A 369 -15.13 -28.57 -24.38
N LEU A 370 -15.87 -29.02 -23.37
CA LEU A 370 -16.38 -30.38 -23.28
C LEU A 370 -17.32 -30.67 -24.45
N VAL A 371 -18.25 -29.76 -24.75
CA VAL A 371 -19.16 -29.89 -25.89
C VAL A 371 -18.38 -29.96 -27.20
N GLY A 372 -17.44 -29.04 -27.43
CA GLY A 372 -16.62 -29.04 -28.65
C GLY A 372 -15.77 -30.32 -28.79
N PHE A 373 -15.22 -30.80 -27.68
CA PHE A 373 -14.40 -32.01 -27.64
C PHE A 373 -15.24 -33.26 -27.92
N LEU A 374 -16.43 -33.38 -27.30
CA LEU A 374 -17.35 -34.49 -27.54
C LEU A 374 -17.81 -34.54 -28.99
N ILE A 375 -18.16 -33.38 -29.59
CA ILE A 375 -18.50 -33.30 -31.02
C ILE A 375 -17.33 -33.77 -31.88
N TYR A 376 -16.11 -33.32 -31.58
CA TYR A 376 -14.91 -33.73 -32.30
C TYR A 376 -14.70 -35.26 -32.23
N VAL A 377 -14.82 -35.85 -31.03
CA VAL A 377 -14.67 -37.30 -30.82
C VAL A 377 -15.75 -38.09 -31.56
N LEU A 378 -17.02 -37.70 -31.43
CA LEU A 378 -18.15 -38.35 -32.10
C LEU A 378 -18.00 -38.34 -33.62
N VAL A 379 -17.67 -37.18 -34.19
CA VAL A 379 -17.49 -37.06 -35.65
C VAL A 379 -16.27 -37.83 -36.12
N ASN A 380 -15.17 -37.81 -35.37
CA ASN A 380 -13.99 -38.58 -35.73
C ASN A 380 -14.25 -40.09 -35.66
N TYR A 381 -15.02 -40.57 -34.67
CA TYR A 381 -15.43 -41.97 -34.55
C TYR A 381 -16.32 -42.40 -35.72
N LYS A 382 -17.35 -41.61 -36.07
CA LYS A 382 -18.25 -41.92 -37.20
C LYS A 382 -17.55 -41.91 -38.57
N ARG A 383 -16.52 -41.07 -38.73
CA ARG A 383 -15.78 -40.91 -39.99
C ARG A 383 -14.53 -41.79 -40.08
N ARG A 384 -14.33 -42.73 -39.14
CA ARG A 384 -13.24 -43.71 -39.25
C ARG A 384 -13.43 -44.51 -40.54
N PRO A 385 -12.38 -44.64 -41.38
CA PRO A 385 -12.45 -45.58 -42.48
C PRO A 385 -12.66 -46.97 -41.89
N LYS A 386 -13.73 -47.66 -42.32
CA LYS A 386 -13.87 -49.10 -42.03
C LYS A 386 -12.63 -49.75 -42.61
N ILE A 387 -11.85 -50.42 -41.77
CA ILE A 387 -10.83 -51.36 -42.24
C ILE A 387 -11.63 -52.37 -43.06
N LYS A 388 -11.41 -52.40 -44.38
CA LYS A 388 -11.87 -53.52 -45.20
C LYS A 388 -11.01 -54.69 -44.75
N GLU A 389 -11.60 -55.59 -43.98
CA GLU A 389 -11.07 -56.95 -43.80
C GLU A 389 -11.14 -57.70 -45.14
#